data_AF-A0A2T0L420-F1
#
_entry.id   AF-A0A2T0L420-F1
#
_cell.length_a   1.000
_cell.length_b   1.000
_cell.length_c   1.000
_cell.angle_alpha   90.00
_cell.angle_beta   90.00
_cell.angle_gamma   90.00
#
_symmetry.space_group_name_H-M   'P 1'
#
loop_
_entity.id
_entity.type
_entity.pdbx_description
1 polymer ?
#
loop_
_entity_poly.entity_id
_entity_poly.type
_entity_poly.pdbx_seq_one_letter_code
_entity_poly.pdbx_strand_id
1 'polypeptide(L)'
;MDDRFDRRELLLHLGDMLEALSCSARTGAPDTLVVQFAKEQDLFRDFEFLRVLAPTMTVDDFSAHVASAFFLWPRELLDAELNR
;
A
#
# COMPACT_ATOMS: atom_id res chain seq x y z
N MET A 1 19.31 -10.93 -8.99
CA MET A 1 18.43 -10.13 -9.86
C MET A 1 19.05 -8.74 -9.94
N ASP A 2 18.77 -7.93 -10.97
CA ASP A 2 19.30 -6.57 -11.04
C ASP A 2 18.49 -5.71 -10.07
N ASP A 3 19.11 -5.28 -8.97
CA ASP A 3 18.50 -4.54 -7.86
C ASP A 3 17.64 -3.35 -8.32
N ARG A 4 17.88 -2.79 -9.52
CA ARG A 4 17.07 -1.71 -10.09
C ARG A 4 15.68 -2.18 -10.52
N PHE A 5 15.55 -3.39 -11.06
CA PHE A 5 14.25 -3.95 -11.40
C PHE A 5 13.46 -4.23 -10.12
N ASP A 6 14.13 -4.78 -9.11
CA ASP A 6 13.53 -5.05 -7.80
C ASP A 6 13.06 -3.73 -7.14
N ARG A 7 13.86 -2.65 -7.19
CA ARG A 7 13.47 -1.32 -6.69
C ARG A 7 12.28 -0.72 -7.44
N ARG A 8 12.27 -0.84 -8.78
CA ARG A 8 11.15 -0.35 -9.59
C ARG A 8 9.85 -1.08 -9.26
N GLU A 9 9.91 -2.40 -9.08
CA GLU A 9 8.75 -3.20 -8.71
C GLU A 9 8.23 -2.82 -7.32
N LEU A 10 9.13 -2.62 -6.34
CA LEU A 10 8.76 -2.14 -5.01
C LEU A 10 8.10 -0.75 -5.02
N LEU A 11 8.58 0.15 -5.87
CA LEU A 11 7.97 1.48 -6.04
C LEU A 11 6.58 1.40 -6.68
N LEU A 12 6.38 0.50 -7.65
CA LEU A 12 5.05 0.26 -8.23
C LEU A 12 4.08 -0.31 -7.19
N HIS A 13 4.54 -1.30 -6.42
CA HIS A 13 3.74 -1.89 -5.34
C HIS A 13 3.34 -0.85 -4.27
N LEU A 14 4.26 0.06 -3.92
CA LEU A 14 3.97 1.18 -3.03
C LEU A 14 2.92 2.13 -3.63
N GLY A 15 2.91 2.31 -4.96
CA GLY A 15 1.86 3.04 -5.68
C GLY A 15 0.49 2.37 -5.54
N ASP A 16 0.41 1.06 -5.75
CA ASP A 16 -0.84 0.30 -5.60
C ASP A 16 -1.39 0.41 -4.15
N MET A 17 -0.50 0.39 -3.15
CA MET A 17 -0.88 0.58 -1.75
C MET A 17 -1.46 1.98 -1.47
N LEU A 18 -0.88 3.03 -2.07
CA LEU A 18 -1.40 4.39 -1.96
C LEU A 18 -2.76 4.55 -2.63
N GLU A 19 -2.99 3.88 -3.76
CA GLU A 19 -4.28 3.88 -4.44
C GLU A 19 -5.35 3.19 -3.57
N ALA A 20 -5.03 2.04 -2.98
CA ALA A 20 -5.91 1.36 -2.02
C ALA A 20 -6.22 2.23 -0.78
N LEU A 21 -5.24 2.96 -0.25
CA LEU A 21 -5.46 3.93 0.83
C LEU A 21 -6.44 5.03 0.42
N SER A 22 -6.28 5.59 -0.79
CA SER A 22 -7.19 6.63 -1.32
C SER A 22 -8.63 6.11 -1.46
N CYS A 23 -8.80 4.86 -1.88
CA CYS A 23 -10.11 4.19 -1.92
C CYS A 23 -10.73 4.05 -0.53
N SER A 24 -9.90 3.76 0.47
CA SER A 24 -10.32 3.60 1.86
C SER A 24 -10.79 4.91 2.49
N ALA A 25 -10.04 6.00 2.29
CA ALA A 25 -10.35 7.32 2.85
C ALA A 25 -11.73 7.88 2.44
N ARG A 26 -12.27 7.48 1.27
CA ARG A 26 -13.56 7.97 0.77
C ARG A 26 -14.78 7.41 1.50
N THR A 27 -14.62 6.38 2.32
CA THR A 27 -15.75 5.64 2.91
C THR A 27 -16.04 5.97 4.37
N GLY A 28 -15.09 6.60 5.08
CA GLY A 28 -15.32 7.11 6.43
C GLY A 28 -15.49 6.05 7.52
N ALA A 29 -14.96 4.84 7.33
CA ALA A 29 -15.08 3.72 8.28
C ALA A 29 -13.69 3.23 8.76
N PRO A 30 -12.99 4.00 9.62
CA PRO A 30 -11.61 3.72 10.02
C PRO A 30 -11.45 2.41 10.83
N ASP A 31 -12.44 2.06 11.66
CA ASP A 31 -12.40 0.88 12.53
C ASP A 31 -12.77 -0.43 11.81
N THR A 32 -13.21 -0.36 10.55
CA THR A 32 -13.55 -1.55 9.76
C THR A 32 -12.30 -2.34 9.41
N LEU A 33 -12.39 -3.67 9.41
CA LEU A 33 -11.29 -4.54 8.99
C LEU A 33 -11.00 -4.34 7.50
N VAL A 34 -9.72 -4.15 7.15
CA VAL A 34 -9.30 -3.88 5.76
C VAL A 34 -9.72 -5.00 4.79
N VAL A 35 -9.70 -6.24 5.26
CA VAL A 35 -10.13 -7.42 4.47
C VAL A 35 -11.64 -7.45 4.23
N GLN A 36 -12.44 -6.96 5.19
CA GLN A 36 -13.89 -6.83 5.02
C GLN A 36 -14.19 -5.68 4.08
N PHE A 37 -13.54 -4.54 4.29
CA PHE A 37 -13.64 -3.36 3.45
C PHE A 37 -13.33 -3.68 1.97
N ALA A 38 -12.20 -4.36 1.73
CA ALA A 38 -11.78 -4.73 0.39
C ALA A 38 -12.78 -5.66 -0.32
N LYS A 39 -13.48 -6.52 0.44
CA LYS A 39 -14.53 -7.39 -0.08
C LYS A 39 -15.78 -6.60 -0.47
N GLU A 40 -16.24 -5.71 0.41
CA GLU A 40 -17.45 -4.91 0.20
C GLU A 40 -17.32 -3.97 -1.00
N GLN A 41 -16.12 -3.45 -1.21
CA GLN A 41 -15.80 -2.50 -2.29
C GLN A 41 -15.23 -3.16 -3.56
N ASP A 42 -15.22 -4.50 -3.63
CA ASP A 42 -14.67 -5.31 -4.74
C ASP A 42 -13.21 -4.98 -5.11
N LEU A 43 -12.43 -4.49 -4.14
CA LEU A 43 -11.06 -4.02 -4.34
C LEU A 43 -10.06 -5.16 -4.55
N PHE A 44 -10.39 -6.39 -4.19
CA PHE A 44 -9.51 -7.55 -4.37
C PHE A 44 -9.22 -7.90 -5.83
N ARG A 45 -9.97 -7.33 -6.78
CA ARG A 45 -9.71 -7.46 -8.20
C ARG A 45 -8.51 -6.62 -8.64
N ASP A 46 -8.41 -5.42 -8.08
CA ASP A 46 -7.39 -4.44 -8.46
C ASP A 46 -6.18 -4.51 -7.52
N PHE A 47 -6.39 -4.97 -6.27
CA PHE A 47 -5.38 -5.02 -5.22
C PHE A 47 -5.35 -6.41 -4.55
N GLU A 48 -4.75 -7.39 -5.23
CA GLU A 48 -4.68 -8.77 -4.72
C GLU A 48 -3.94 -8.89 -3.37
N PHE A 49 -2.97 -8.00 -3.11
CA PHE A 49 -2.20 -7.99 -1.86
C PHE A 49 -3.08 -7.77 -0.61
N LEU A 50 -4.27 -7.17 -0.75
CA LEU A 50 -5.19 -7.00 0.37
C LEU A 50 -5.65 -8.33 0.96
N ARG A 51 -5.60 -9.42 0.18
CA ARG A 51 -6.01 -10.78 0.61
C ARG A 51 -5.04 -11.40 1.61
N VAL A 52 -3.80 -10.94 1.64
CA VAL A 52 -2.74 -11.50 2.51
C VAL A 52 -2.49 -10.66 3.76
N LEU A 53 -3.21 -9.54 3.93
CA LEU A 53 -3.12 -8.72 5.13
C LEU A 53 -3.65 -9.47 6.36
N ALA A 54 -3.14 -9.09 7.53
CA ALA A 54 -3.61 -9.64 8.79
C ALA A 54 -5.13 -9.42 8.92
N PRO A 55 -5.93 -10.45 9.24
CA PRO A 55 -7.40 -10.34 9.28
C PRO A 55 -7.91 -9.42 10.38
N THR A 56 -7.04 -9.02 11.32
CA THR A 56 -7.33 -8.08 12.40
C THR A 56 -6.94 -6.64 12.08
N MET A 57 -6.32 -6.37 10.93
CA MET A 57 -5.86 -5.03 10.56
C MET A 57 -7.07 -4.16 10.19
N THR A 58 -7.21 -3.02 10.85
CA THR A 58 -8.24 -2.03 10.52
C THR A 58 -7.84 -1.18 9.32
N VAL A 59 -8.80 -0.44 8.75
CA VAL A 59 -8.53 0.56 7.71
C VAL A 59 -7.58 1.64 8.22
N ASP A 60 -7.70 2.04 9.49
CA ASP A 60 -6.80 3.03 10.10
C ASP A 60 -5.37 2.47 10.26
N ASP A 61 -5.23 1.24 10.78
CA ASP A 61 -3.94 0.56 10.87
C ASP A 61 -3.28 0.45 9.49
N PHE A 62 -4.04 0.01 8.48
CA PHE A 62 -3.56 -0.09 7.11
C PHE A 62 -3.09 1.27 6.58
N SER A 63 -3.89 2.32 6.80
CA SER A 63 -3.57 3.68 6.36
C SER A 63 -2.29 4.21 7.01
N ALA A 64 -2.12 3.98 8.31
CA ALA A 64 -0.93 4.36 9.06
C ALA A 64 0.33 3.62 8.56
N HIS A 65 0.22 2.31 8.27
CA HIS A 65 1.32 1.51 7.73
C HIS A 65 1.74 1.98 6.34
N VAL A 66 0.78 2.20 5.43
CA VAL A 66 1.06 2.67 4.07
C VAL A 66 1.68 4.07 4.07
N ALA A 67 1.15 4.99 4.88
CA ALA A 67 1.72 6.33 5.02
C ALA A 67 3.17 6.30 5.55
N SER A 68 3.44 5.44 6.53
CA SER A 68 4.79 5.26 7.08
C SER A 68 5.75 4.65 6.06
N ALA A 69 5.32 3.62 5.32
CA ALA A 69 6.11 3.01 4.26
C ALA A 69 6.41 4.02 3.14
N PHE A 70 5.44 4.84 2.74
CA PHE A 70 5.64 5.88 1.74
C PHE A 70 6.62 6.97 2.19
N PHE A 71 6.67 7.31 3.48
CA PHE A 71 7.65 8.27 3.97
C PHE A 71 9.09 7.73 3.91
N LEU A 72 9.28 6.43 4.14
CA LEU A 72 10.60 5.81 4.27
C LEU A 72 11.13 5.24 2.93
N TRP A 73 10.34 4.41 2.28
CA TRP A 73 10.81 3.54 1.19
C TRP A 73 11.21 4.28 -0.09
N PRO A 74 10.53 5.33 -0.56
CA PRO A 74 10.98 6.07 -1.74
C PRO A 74 12.40 6.59 -1.59
N ARG A 75 12.79 7.04 -0.40
CA ARG A 75 14.15 7.53 -0.14
C ARG A 75 15.19 6.40 -0.16
N GLU A 76 14.85 5.24 0.39
CA GLU A 76 15.72 4.07 0.43
C GLU A 76 15.84 3.37 -0.94
N LEU A 77 14.74 3.34 -1.71
CA LEU A 77 14.65 2.65 -3.00
C LEU A 77 15.22 3.48 -4.17
N LEU A 78 15.13 4.81 -4.11
CA LEU A 78 15.56 5.65 -5.23
C LEU A 78 17.04 6.02 -5.20
N ASP A 79 17.72 5.85 -4.06
CA ASP A 79 19.08 6.36 -3.79
C ASP A 79 19.16 7.89 -4.05
N ALA A 80 19.43 8.69 -3.02
CA ALA A 80 19.32 10.16 -3.13
C ALA A 80 20.31 10.79 -4.13
N GLU A 81 21.36 10.05 -4.51
CA GLU A 81 22.20 10.40 -5.65
C GLU A 81 21.47 10.05 -6.95
N LEU A 82 20.59 10.97 -7.36
CA LEU A 82 20.13 11.07 -8.75
C LEU A 82 21.33 10.82 -9.66
N ASN A 83 21.31 9.72 -10.43
CA ASN A 83 22.23 9.47 -11.54
C ASN A 83 22.30 10.77 -12.37
N ARG A 84 23.39 11.52 -12.20
CA ARG A 84 23.75 12.65 -13.04
C ARG A 84 24.50 12.15 -14.26
#